data_AF-S7ZWQ1-F1
#
_entry.id   AF-S7ZWQ1-F1
#
_cell.length_a   1.000
_cell.length_b   1.000
_cell.length_c   1.000
_cell.angle_alpha   90.00
_cell.angle_beta   90.00
_cell.angle_gamma   90.00
#
_symmetry.space_group_name_H-M   'P 1'
#
loop_
_entity.id
_entity.type
_entity.pdbx_description
1 polymer ?
#
loop_
_entity_poly.entity_id
_entity_poly.type
_entity_poly.pdbx_seq_one_letter_code
_entity_poly.pdbx_strand_id
1 'polypeptide(L)'
;MGRDWHRLFGWPQLQIHRPDLQQILFQCVNDLPNVSVQFGVPVTSVDHQIGTVLTEGGEHIEADVTHHYRAVNPRSRMLADPFTAPLMESSKSKMCGAHCLRASVPDRFQGTCEEVHTLTAPVQDGEYTTRSLGEVGSMASYASPSSRLVLIGDAAHALLPHAAQGAGMAMEHAASLAGFLGFLGSKQDLAKAMTERSRFRQTHVEHIRSISSGNAGEMTLLDGPRQIARYLKLLIDRDMHCAVRIVGRN
;
A
#
# COMPACT_ATOMS: atom_id res chain seq x y z
N MET A 1 19.76 -7.26 -10.42
CA MET A 1 18.31 -7.44 -10.16
C MET A 1 17.45 -6.96 -11.33
N GLY A 2 17.48 -5.68 -11.77
CA GLY A 2 16.54 -5.17 -12.78
C GLY A 2 16.47 -5.89 -14.15
N ARG A 3 17.58 -6.42 -14.68
CA ARG A 3 17.61 -7.13 -15.99
C ARG A 3 16.90 -8.48 -15.99
N ASP A 4 16.83 -9.16 -14.85
CA ASP A 4 16.20 -10.47 -14.75
C ASP A 4 14.67 -10.35 -14.62
N TRP A 5 14.18 -9.29 -13.96
CA TRP A 5 12.74 -9.00 -13.85
C TRP A 5 12.09 -8.71 -15.21
N HIS A 6 12.75 -7.92 -16.07
CA HIS A 6 12.24 -7.65 -17.41
C HIS A 6 12.07 -8.93 -18.24
N ARG A 7 12.94 -9.92 -18.05
CA ARG A 7 12.83 -11.21 -18.75
C ARG A 7 11.71 -12.07 -18.20
N LEU A 8 11.53 -12.08 -16.88
CA LEU A 8 10.54 -12.93 -16.20
C LEU A 8 9.11 -12.39 -16.32
N PHE A 9 8.93 -11.06 -16.31
CA PHE A 9 7.61 -10.42 -16.18
C PHE A 9 7.29 -9.43 -17.32
N GLY A 10 8.19 -9.27 -18.29
CA GLY A 10 8.01 -8.36 -19.42
C GLY A 10 8.19 -6.87 -19.09
N TRP A 11 8.42 -6.52 -17.83
CA TRP A 11 8.55 -5.13 -17.35
C TRP A 11 9.66 -5.01 -16.30
N PRO A 12 10.35 -3.86 -16.21
CA PRO A 12 11.38 -3.65 -15.20
C PRO A 12 10.81 -3.42 -13.81
N GLN A 13 11.57 -3.81 -12.78
CA GLN A 13 11.34 -3.35 -11.42
C GLN A 13 12.09 -2.03 -11.20
N LEU A 14 11.38 -0.98 -10.80
CA LEU A 14 11.94 0.37 -10.61
C LEU A 14 12.07 0.72 -9.12
N GLN A 15 13.16 1.41 -8.79
CA GLN A 15 13.33 2.15 -7.55
C GLN A 15 13.40 3.63 -7.91
N ILE A 16 12.51 4.43 -7.34
CA ILE A 16 12.36 5.85 -7.63
C ILE A 16 12.02 6.59 -6.33
N HIS A 17 12.48 7.83 -6.19
CA HIS A 17 12.09 8.67 -5.06
C HIS A 17 10.57 8.91 -5.11
N ARG A 18 9.92 8.80 -3.95
CA ARG A 18 8.46 9.00 -3.83
C ARG A 18 8.00 10.37 -4.37
N PRO A 19 8.67 11.49 -4.06
CA PRO A 19 8.31 12.79 -4.63
C PRO A 19 8.38 12.81 -6.16
N ASP A 20 9.43 12.24 -6.76
CA ASP A 20 9.60 12.22 -8.22
C ASP A 20 8.47 11.43 -8.89
N LEU A 21 8.14 10.24 -8.37
CA LEU A 21 7.02 9.46 -8.89
C LEU A 21 5.69 10.23 -8.77
N GLN A 22 5.45 10.88 -7.63
CA GLN A 22 4.24 11.67 -7.42
C GLN A 22 4.18 12.88 -8.36
N GLN A 23 5.30 13.54 -8.61
CA GLN A 23 5.41 14.66 -9.53
C GLN A 23 5.15 14.23 -10.97
N ILE A 24 5.71 13.10 -11.40
CA ILE A 24 5.46 12.54 -12.74
C ILE A 24 3.96 12.25 -12.90
N LEU A 25 3.34 11.57 -11.93
CA LEU A 25 1.91 11.26 -11.97
C LEU A 25 1.05 12.53 -11.97
N PHE A 26 1.41 13.51 -11.15
CA PHE A 26 0.70 14.80 -11.11
C PHE A 26 0.77 15.53 -12.45
N GLN A 27 1.95 15.58 -13.07
CA GLN A 27 2.12 16.21 -14.39
C GLN A 27 1.24 15.51 -15.43
N CYS A 28 1.26 14.18 -15.48
CA CYS A 28 0.42 13.42 -16.41
C CYS A 28 -1.07 13.72 -16.23
N VAL A 29 -1.54 13.89 -14.98
CA VAL A 29 -2.93 14.24 -14.70
C VAL A 29 -3.25 15.69 -15.05
N ASN A 30 -2.34 16.61 -14.77
CA ASN A 30 -2.52 18.04 -15.05
C ASN A 30 -2.60 18.35 -16.55
N ASP A 31 -2.01 17.50 -17.39
CA ASP A 31 -2.07 17.63 -18.85
C ASP A 31 -3.39 17.09 -19.44
N LEU A 32 -4.24 16.44 -18.64
CA LEU A 32 -5.55 15.93 -19.09
C LEU A 32 -6.63 17.02 -19.00
N PRO A 33 -7.36 17.32 -20.10
CA PRO A 33 -8.34 18.40 -20.14
C PRO A 33 -9.59 18.14 -19.30
N ASN A 34 -9.82 16.89 -18.90
CA ASN A 34 -11.00 16.44 -18.18
C ASN A 34 -10.71 16.06 -16.72
N VAL A 35 -9.55 16.45 -16.19
CA VAL A 35 -9.21 16.23 -14.77
C VAL A 35 -8.83 17.54 -14.11
N SER A 36 -9.47 17.84 -12.98
CA SER A 36 -9.13 18.98 -12.14
C SER A 36 -8.51 18.51 -10.83
N VAL A 37 -7.37 19.09 -10.45
CA VAL A 37 -6.73 18.84 -9.16
C VAL A 37 -6.84 20.08 -8.29
N GLN A 38 -7.40 19.93 -7.10
CA GLN A 38 -7.53 21.01 -6.12
C GLN A 38 -6.73 20.66 -4.86
N PHE A 39 -5.76 21.51 -4.51
CA PHE A 39 -5.00 21.41 -3.27
C PHE A 39 -5.60 22.31 -2.19
N GLY A 40 -5.38 21.96 -0.92
CA GLY A 40 -5.85 22.78 0.20
C GLY A 40 -7.37 22.73 0.42
N VAL A 41 -8.05 21.72 -0.12
CA VAL A 41 -9.49 21.49 0.06
C VAL A 41 -9.71 20.17 0.80
N PRO A 42 -9.65 20.16 2.15
CA PRO A 42 -9.85 18.94 2.91
C PRO A 42 -11.28 18.44 2.76
N VAL A 43 -11.45 17.18 2.38
CA VAL A 43 -12.74 16.49 2.41
C VAL A 43 -13.06 16.10 3.86
N THR A 44 -14.22 16.52 4.36
CA THR A 44 -14.67 16.25 5.73
C THR A 44 -15.60 15.04 5.82
N SER A 45 -16.47 14.84 4.82
CA SER A 45 -17.37 13.69 4.77
C SER A 45 -17.76 13.34 3.34
N VAL A 46 -18.21 12.10 3.14
CA VAL A 46 -18.77 11.62 1.88
C VAL A 46 -20.10 10.93 2.19
N ASP A 47 -21.18 11.41 1.59
CA ASP A 47 -22.47 10.72 1.60
C ASP A 47 -22.52 9.79 0.38
N HIS A 48 -22.34 8.50 0.64
CA HIS A 48 -22.36 7.51 -0.42
C HIS A 48 -23.78 7.24 -0.96
N GLN A 49 -24.85 7.57 -0.23
CA GLN A 49 -26.21 7.27 -0.68
C GLN A 49 -26.60 8.17 -1.86
N ILE A 50 -26.30 9.46 -1.72
CA ILE A 50 -26.60 10.47 -2.75
C ILE A 50 -25.40 10.84 -3.62
N GLY A 51 -24.17 10.45 -3.23
CA GLY A 51 -22.96 10.71 -4.01
C GLY A 51 -22.43 12.13 -3.81
N THR A 52 -22.47 12.65 -2.58
CA THR A 52 -22.03 14.02 -2.29
C THR A 52 -20.78 14.02 -1.42
N VAL A 53 -19.81 14.86 -1.78
CA VAL A 53 -18.59 15.10 -1.00
C VAL A 53 -18.70 16.47 -0.34
N LEU A 54 -18.45 16.53 0.97
CA LEU A 54 -18.42 17.76 1.75
C LEU A 54 -16.96 18.15 2.03
N THR A 55 -16.64 19.42 1.82
CA THR A 55 -15.31 19.99 2.12
C THR A 55 -15.34 20.80 3.41
N GLU A 56 -14.17 21.06 4.01
CA GLU A 56 -14.05 21.90 5.21
C GLU A 56 -14.53 23.34 4.96
N GLY A 57 -14.49 23.81 3.71
CA GLY A 57 -15.06 25.10 3.30
C GLY A 57 -16.59 25.13 3.23
N GLY A 58 -17.25 23.99 3.47
CA GLY A 58 -18.72 23.86 3.37
C GLY A 58 -19.25 23.67 1.95
N GLU A 59 -18.38 23.39 0.97
CA GLU A 59 -18.79 23.14 -0.41
C GLU A 59 -19.31 21.71 -0.56
N HIS A 60 -20.36 21.56 -1.38
CA HIS A 60 -20.96 20.28 -1.73
C HIS A 60 -20.62 19.95 -3.17
N ILE A 61 -19.92 18.84 -3.38
CA ILE A 61 -19.55 18.36 -4.72
C ILE A 61 -20.32 17.07 -5.00
N GLU A 62 -21.19 17.09 -6.01
CA GLU A 62 -21.90 15.89 -6.47
C GLU A 62 -21.05 15.07 -7.44
N ALA A 63 -21.04 13.75 -7.24
CA ALA A 63 -20.31 12.81 -8.07
C ALA A 63 -21.09 11.51 -8.24
N ASP A 64 -21.06 10.95 -9.45
CA ASP A 64 -21.64 9.63 -9.72
C ASP A 64 -20.96 8.52 -8.92
N VAL A 65 -19.62 8.61 -8.82
CA VAL A 65 -18.77 7.71 -8.03
C VAL A 65 -17.64 8.52 -7.39
N THR A 66 -17.49 8.36 -6.09
CA THR A 66 -16.38 8.90 -5.30
C THR A 66 -15.39 7.78 -4.97
N HIS A 67 -14.10 8.07 -5.10
CA HIS A 67 -13.02 7.16 -4.76
C HIS A 67 -12.18 7.76 -3.64
N HIS A 68 -11.87 6.97 -2.63
CA HIS A 68 -11.11 7.45 -1.48
C HIS A 68 -9.75 6.78 -1.36
N TYR A 69 -8.71 7.60 -1.22
CA TYR A 69 -7.32 7.20 -0.99
C TYR A 69 -6.83 7.92 0.26
N ARG A 70 -6.57 7.17 1.34
CA ARG A 70 -5.97 7.74 2.55
C ARG A 70 -4.94 6.81 3.15
N ALA A 71 -3.75 7.34 3.44
CA ALA A 71 -2.68 6.63 4.12
C ALA A 71 -3.03 6.36 5.59
N VAL A 72 -2.53 5.24 6.13
CA VAL A 72 -2.83 4.77 7.48
C VAL A 72 -2.02 5.51 8.54
N ASN A 73 -2.54 6.67 8.96
CA ASN A 73 -2.53 7.13 10.35
C ASN A 73 -3.57 8.27 10.51
N PRO A 74 -4.39 8.32 11.58
CA PRO A 74 -5.65 9.06 11.59
C PRO A 74 -5.51 10.41 12.28
N ARG A 75 -5.81 11.50 11.58
CA ARG A 75 -6.50 12.66 12.18
C ARG A 75 -7.40 13.29 11.13
N SER A 76 -8.61 12.72 10.98
CA SER A 76 -9.87 13.46 10.79
C SER A 76 -11.01 12.48 10.45
N ARG A 77 -11.99 12.42 11.36
CA ARG A 77 -13.44 12.60 11.13
C ARG A 77 -14.18 11.85 10.00
N MET A 78 -13.67 10.74 9.47
CA MET A 78 -14.50 9.73 8.77
C MET A 78 -15.27 8.80 9.72
N LEU A 79 -15.05 8.89 11.03
CA LEU A 79 -15.73 8.10 12.07
C LEU A 79 -17.23 8.43 12.22
N ALA A 80 -17.78 9.36 11.46
CA ALA A 80 -19.17 9.79 11.57
C ALA A 80 -20.14 9.02 10.65
N ASP A 81 -19.63 8.33 9.61
CA ASP A 81 -20.46 7.50 8.74
C ASP A 81 -20.44 6.02 9.23
N PRO A 82 -21.62 5.43 9.55
CA PRO A 82 -21.72 4.05 10.01
C PRO A 82 -21.14 3.00 9.06
N PHE A 83 -20.94 3.30 7.78
CA PHE A 83 -20.28 2.40 6.83
C PHE A 83 -18.76 2.54 6.89
N THR A 84 -18.21 3.76 6.90
CA THR A 84 -16.75 3.96 6.92
C THR A 84 -16.12 3.83 8.31
N ALA A 85 -16.88 4.05 9.38
CA ALA A 85 -16.38 3.97 10.77
C ALA A 85 -15.98 2.54 11.19
N PRO A 86 -16.78 1.47 10.97
CA PRO A 86 -16.40 0.09 11.30
C PRO A 86 -15.27 -0.45 10.42
N LEU A 87 -15.18 0.03 9.17
CA LEU A 87 -14.13 -0.37 8.22
C LEU A 87 -12.74 0.10 8.71
N MET A 88 -12.69 1.24 9.40
CA MET A 88 -11.46 1.80 9.98
C MET A 88 -11.22 1.36 11.43
N GLU A 89 -12.26 1.05 12.21
CA GLU A 89 -12.14 0.49 13.58
C GLU A 89 -11.49 -0.91 13.61
N SER A 90 -11.61 -1.68 12.52
CA SER A 90 -10.95 -2.98 12.38
C SER A 90 -9.43 -2.88 12.30
N SER A 91 -8.87 -1.67 12.14
CA SER A 91 -7.45 -1.41 12.32
C SER A 91 -7.11 -1.46 13.82
N LYS A 92 -7.09 -2.68 14.38
CA LYS A 92 -6.15 -2.96 15.45
C LYS A 92 -4.78 -2.75 14.84
N SER A 93 -4.28 -1.52 14.89
CA SER A 93 -2.87 -1.26 14.68
C SER A 93 -2.15 -2.19 15.65
N LYS A 94 -1.59 -3.29 15.14
CA LYS A 94 -0.47 -3.94 15.82
C LYS A 94 0.63 -2.91 15.77
N MET A 95 0.58 -1.99 16.71
CA MET A 95 1.63 -1.05 16.95
C MET A 95 2.80 -1.93 17.37
N CYS A 96 3.70 -2.17 16.44
CA CYS A 96 4.95 -2.85 16.74
C CYS A 96 5.70 -1.89 17.67
N GLY A 97 5.53 -2.10 18.98
CA GLY A 97 6.20 -1.44 20.09
C GLY A 97 6.24 0.09 20.05
N ALA A 98 5.45 0.75 20.90
CA ALA A 98 5.73 2.11 21.38
C ALA A 98 7.01 2.21 22.25
N HIS A 99 7.95 1.26 22.12
CA HIS A 99 9.24 1.25 22.81
C HIS A 99 10.39 1.86 22.00
N CYS A 100 10.13 2.36 20.78
CA CYS A 100 11.18 2.75 19.85
C CYS A 100 11.58 4.24 19.86
N LEU A 101 11.04 5.05 20.78
CA LEU A 101 11.20 6.52 20.73
C LEU A 101 12.34 7.07 21.60
N ARG A 102 13.18 6.23 22.22
CA ARG A 102 14.22 6.70 23.17
C ARG A 102 15.66 6.41 22.77
N ALA A 103 15.88 5.57 21.75
CA ALA A 103 17.23 5.20 21.31
C ALA A 103 17.51 5.83 19.94
N SER A 104 18.71 6.39 19.79
CA SER A 104 19.19 6.90 18.50
C SER A 104 19.26 5.76 17.48
N VAL A 105 19.29 6.07 16.17
CA VAL A 105 19.43 5.04 15.13
C VAL A 105 20.68 4.16 15.35
N PRO A 106 21.89 4.71 15.61
CA PRO A 106 23.07 3.89 15.91
C PRO A 106 22.88 2.92 17.08
N ASP A 107 22.22 3.34 18.17
CA ASP A 107 22.02 2.50 19.35
C ASP A 107 21.17 1.26 19.06
N ARG A 108 20.24 1.36 18.10
CA ARG A 108 19.38 0.24 17.71
C ARG A 108 20.13 -0.87 16.98
N PHE A 109 21.33 -0.59 16.47
CA PHE A 109 22.09 -1.52 15.65
C PHE A 109 23.38 -2.03 16.31
N GLN A 110 23.68 -1.70 17.57
CA GLN A 110 24.94 -2.08 18.24
C GLN A 110 25.30 -3.59 18.19
N GLY A 111 24.31 -4.48 18.07
CA GLY A 111 24.50 -5.93 17.96
C GLY A 111 24.72 -6.45 16.52
N THR A 112 24.96 -5.57 15.56
CA THR A 112 25.08 -5.92 14.13
C THR A 112 26.53 -5.82 13.62
N CYS A 113 26.76 -6.14 12.35
CA CYS A 113 28.10 -6.13 11.76
C CYS A 113 28.63 -4.72 11.49
N GLU A 114 29.94 -4.62 11.28
CA GLU A 114 30.64 -3.35 11.06
C GLU A 114 30.09 -2.56 9.87
N GLU A 115 29.64 -3.24 8.82
CA GLU A 115 29.04 -2.59 7.65
C GLU A 115 27.75 -1.86 8.01
N VAL A 116 26.89 -2.47 8.84
CA VAL A 116 25.64 -1.83 9.31
C VAL A 116 25.97 -0.65 10.22
N HIS A 117 26.98 -0.78 11.09
CA HIS A 117 27.45 0.34 11.90
C HIS A 117 27.98 1.49 11.04
N THR A 118 28.76 1.19 10.01
CA THR A 118 29.30 2.19 9.06
C THR A 118 28.18 2.93 8.34
N LEU A 119 27.13 2.23 7.91
CA LEU A 119 25.98 2.82 7.23
C LEU A 119 25.09 3.66 8.15
N THR A 120 25.05 3.36 9.44
CA THR A 120 24.17 4.03 10.42
C THR A 120 24.86 5.15 11.20
N ALA A 121 26.19 5.13 11.31
CA ALA A 121 26.97 6.15 12.03
C ALA A 121 26.72 7.61 11.59
N PRO A 122 26.48 7.92 10.30
CA PRO A 122 26.21 9.30 9.88
C PRO A 122 24.81 9.83 10.26
N VAL A 123 23.88 8.97 10.68
CA VAL A 123 22.48 9.36 10.92
C VAL A 123 22.36 10.06 12.26
N GLN A 124 22.09 11.38 12.25
CA GLN A 124 21.95 12.17 13.46
C GLN A 124 20.51 12.22 13.97
N ASP A 125 20.34 12.45 15.28
CA ASP A 125 19.03 12.68 15.87
C ASP A 125 18.37 13.92 15.25
N GLY A 126 17.13 13.75 14.77
CA GLY A 126 16.39 14.78 14.05
C GLY A 126 16.53 14.73 12.53
N GLU A 127 17.47 13.96 11.97
CA GLU A 127 17.60 13.76 10.51
C GLU A 127 16.77 12.59 9.98
N TYR A 128 16.09 11.86 10.86
CA TYR A 128 15.25 10.73 10.50
C TYR A 128 13.81 10.90 10.99
N THR A 129 12.89 10.25 10.28
CA THR A 129 11.49 10.13 10.70
C THR A 129 11.19 8.68 11.06
N THR A 130 10.64 8.45 12.24
CA THR A 130 10.07 7.15 12.61
C THR A 130 8.63 7.05 12.16
N ARG A 131 8.27 5.95 11.49
CA ARG A 131 6.88 5.65 11.14
C ARG A 131 6.45 4.37 11.84
N SER A 132 5.37 4.46 12.63
CA SER A 132 4.72 3.27 13.16
C SER A 132 4.18 2.42 12.02
N LEU A 133 4.45 1.11 12.08
CA LEU A 133 3.88 0.17 11.13
C LEU A 133 2.45 -0.18 11.56
N GLY A 134 1.55 -0.17 10.60
CA GLY A 134 0.15 -0.51 10.78
C GLY A 134 -0.42 -1.09 9.50
N GLU A 135 -1.48 -1.88 9.64
CA GLU A 135 -2.23 -2.46 8.54
C GLU A 135 -3.72 -2.33 8.82
N VAL A 136 -4.53 -2.25 7.76
CA VAL A 136 -5.99 -2.35 7.82
C VAL A 136 -6.37 -3.82 7.74
N GLY A 137 -7.40 -4.28 8.45
CA GLY A 137 -7.85 -5.68 8.40
C GLY A 137 -8.39 -6.11 7.03
N SER A 138 -8.77 -7.38 6.92
CA SER A 138 -9.50 -7.84 5.72
C SER A 138 -10.90 -7.21 5.68
N MET A 139 -11.37 -6.91 4.47
CA MET A 139 -12.65 -6.21 4.25
C MET A 139 -13.56 -7.05 3.37
N ALA A 140 -14.84 -7.16 3.76
CA ALA A 140 -15.85 -7.90 2.99
C ALA A 140 -16.16 -7.26 1.63
N SER A 141 -15.96 -5.95 1.49
CA SER A 141 -16.13 -5.20 0.24
C SER A 141 -15.26 -3.94 0.28
N TYR A 142 -14.80 -3.49 -0.89
CA TYR A 142 -14.17 -2.17 -1.04
C TYR A 142 -15.18 -1.11 -1.52
N ALA A 143 -16.40 -1.51 -1.87
CA ALA A 143 -17.47 -0.63 -2.28
C ALA A 143 -18.54 -0.50 -1.19
N SER A 144 -19.08 0.71 -1.08
CA SER A 144 -20.28 1.03 -0.29
C SER A 144 -21.52 0.26 -0.76
N PRO A 145 -22.56 0.11 0.09
CA PRO A 145 -23.80 -0.56 -0.31
C PRO A 145 -24.50 0.10 -1.50
N SER A 146 -24.39 1.42 -1.64
CA SER A 146 -24.90 2.16 -2.80
C SER A 146 -23.96 2.08 -4.02
N SER A 147 -22.76 1.53 -3.86
CA SER A 147 -21.70 1.45 -4.89
C SER A 147 -21.23 2.79 -5.45
N ARG A 148 -21.55 3.91 -4.78
CA ARG A 148 -21.11 5.26 -5.17
C ARG A 148 -19.86 5.71 -4.44
N LEU A 149 -19.45 5.01 -3.40
CA LEU A 149 -18.16 5.18 -2.75
C LEU A 149 -17.35 3.89 -2.87
N VAL A 150 -16.09 4.02 -3.27
CA VAL A 150 -15.17 2.89 -3.38
C VAL A 150 -13.80 3.23 -2.80
N LEU A 151 -13.27 2.31 -2.00
CA LEU A 151 -11.96 2.42 -1.35
C LEU A 151 -10.87 1.91 -2.30
N ILE A 152 -9.75 2.63 -2.32
CA ILE A 152 -8.55 2.27 -3.09
C ILE A 152 -7.29 2.59 -2.28
N GLY A 153 -6.16 1.99 -2.67
CA GLY A 153 -4.90 2.28 -2.00
C GLY A 153 -4.90 1.84 -0.54
N ASP A 154 -4.16 2.57 0.29
CA ASP A 154 -4.04 2.28 1.72
C ASP A 154 -5.39 2.28 2.46
N ALA A 155 -6.40 3.00 1.96
CA ALA A 155 -7.75 2.97 2.54
C ALA A 155 -8.46 1.61 2.33
N ALA A 156 -8.07 0.85 1.32
CA ALA A 156 -8.56 -0.51 1.06
C ALA A 156 -7.60 -1.59 1.56
N HIS A 157 -6.30 -1.32 1.55
CA HIS A 157 -5.29 -2.37 1.64
C HIS A 157 -4.00 -1.94 2.33
N ALA A 158 -3.99 -1.01 3.28
CA ALA A 158 -2.73 -0.75 3.98
C ALA A 158 -2.17 -2.04 4.59
N LEU A 159 -0.95 -2.37 4.18
CA LEU A 159 -0.22 -3.56 4.58
C LEU A 159 1.09 -3.15 5.25
N LEU A 160 1.70 -4.08 5.96
CA LEU A 160 3.10 -3.95 6.34
C LEU A 160 3.98 -3.75 5.08
N PRO A 161 5.14 -3.07 5.19
CA PRO A 161 5.96 -2.74 4.03
C PRO A 161 6.81 -3.90 3.49
N HIS A 162 6.76 -5.06 4.13
CA HIS A 162 7.69 -6.19 3.93
C HIS A 162 7.50 -6.97 2.61
N ALA A 163 6.45 -6.67 1.84
CA ALA A 163 6.29 -7.13 0.46
C ALA A 163 6.73 -6.08 -0.58
N ALA A 164 6.97 -4.83 -0.17
CA ALA A 164 7.25 -3.68 -1.06
C ALA A 164 6.20 -3.44 -2.16
N GLN A 165 4.94 -3.84 -1.93
CA GLN A 165 3.86 -3.77 -2.94
C GLN A 165 2.80 -2.68 -2.71
N GLY A 166 2.90 -1.86 -1.67
CA GLY A 166 1.85 -0.88 -1.34
C GLY A 166 1.51 0.09 -2.50
N ALA A 167 2.53 0.67 -3.12
CA ALA A 167 2.35 1.55 -4.27
C ALA A 167 1.87 0.81 -5.52
N GLY A 168 2.40 -0.39 -5.78
CA GLY A 168 1.97 -1.25 -6.89
C GLY A 168 0.49 -1.61 -6.79
N MET A 169 0.03 -2.03 -5.61
CA MET A 169 -1.39 -2.34 -5.38
C MET A 169 -2.28 -1.10 -5.54
N ALA A 170 -1.84 0.09 -5.11
CA ALA A 170 -2.60 1.31 -5.33
C ALA A 170 -2.79 1.60 -6.84
N MET A 171 -1.75 1.41 -7.65
CA MET A 171 -1.82 1.53 -9.12
C MET A 171 -2.76 0.48 -9.73
N GLU A 172 -2.70 -0.77 -9.27
CA GLU A 172 -3.62 -1.83 -9.70
C GLU A 172 -5.07 -1.54 -9.32
N HIS A 173 -5.31 -0.93 -8.15
CA HIS A 173 -6.64 -0.45 -7.78
C HIS A 173 -7.13 0.62 -8.74
N ALA A 174 -6.30 1.60 -9.10
CA ALA A 174 -6.66 2.64 -10.06
C ALA A 174 -6.93 2.04 -11.46
N ALA A 175 -6.05 1.16 -11.96
CA ALA A 175 -6.19 0.52 -13.27
C ALA A 175 -7.44 -0.37 -13.35
N SER A 176 -7.66 -1.22 -12.35
CA SER A 176 -8.88 -2.05 -12.28
C SER A 176 -10.13 -1.19 -12.23
N LEU A 177 -10.14 -0.11 -11.44
CA LEU A 177 -11.28 0.79 -11.37
C LEU A 177 -11.60 1.41 -12.73
N ALA A 178 -10.59 1.97 -13.39
CA ALA A 178 -10.75 2.55 -14.72
C ALA A 178 -11.27 1.52 -15.73
N GLY A 179 -10.76 0.28 -15.68
CA GLY A 179 -11.25 -0.81 -16.52
C GLY A 179 -12.73 -1.12 -16.28
N PHE A 180 -13.14 -1.34 -15.04
CA PHE A 180 -14.54 -1.65 -14.71
C PHE A 180 -15.50 -0.50 -15.04
N LEU A 181 -15.08 0.76 -14.83
CA LEU A 181 -15.88 1.92 -15.21
C LEU A 181 -15.96 2.12 -16.73
N GLY A 182 -14.87 1.86 -17.46
CA GLY A 182 -14.79 2.04 -18.91
C GLY A 182 -15.68 1.09 -19.72
N PHE A 183 -16.10 -0.03 -19.13
CA PHE A 183 -17.02 -0.99 -19.76
C PHE A 183 -18.48 -0.86 -19.31
N LEU A 184 -18.83 0.19 -18.55
CA LEU A 184 -20.21 0.42 -18.15
C LEU A 184 -21.08 0.79 -19.36
N GLY A 185 -22.18 0.07 -19.56
CA GLY A 185 -23.22 0.45 -20.53
C GLY A 185 -24.14 1.54 -20.01
N SER A 186 -24.36 1.58 -18.69
CA SER A 186 -25.18 2.58 -18.02
C SER A 186 -24.79 2.77 -16.55
N LYS A 187 -25.29 3.85 -15.92
CA LYS A 187 -25.15 4.07 -14.47
C LYS A 187 -25.83 2.99 -13.63
N GLN A 188 -26.81 2.27 -14.18
CA GLN A 188 -27.53 1.19 -13.48
C GLN A 188 -26.64 -0.03 -13.25
N ASP A 189 -25.60 -0.19 -14.08
CA ASP A 189 -24.64 -1.29 -13.99
C ASP A 189 -23.55 -1.05 -12.92
N LEU A 190 -23.49 0.16 -12.34
CA LEU A 190 -22.46 0.55 -11.39
C LEU A 190 -22.37 -0.39 -10.20
N ALA A 191 -23.52 -0.78 -9.63
CA ALA A 191 -23.55 -1.65 -8.46
C ALA A 191 -22.92 -3.02 -8.73
N LYS A 192 -23.25 -3.60 -9.89
CA LYS A 192 -22.67 -4.87 -10.34
C LYS A 192 -21.16 -4.71 -10.57
N ALA A 193 -20.75 -3.67 -11.29
CA ALA A 193 -19.34 -3.44 -11.61
C ALA A 193 -18.48 -3.25 -10.35
N MET A 194 -18.95 -2.48 -9.35
CA MET A 194 -18.19 -2.23 -8.12
C MET A 194 -18.11 -3.46 -7.21
N THR A 195 -19.14 -4.31 -7.23
CA THR A 195 -19.13 -5.61 -6.54
C THR A 195 -18.11 -6.55 -7.17
N GLU A 196 -18.15 -6.72 -8.50
CA GLU A 196 -17.21 -7.59 -9.22
C GLU A 196 -15.77 -7.09 -9.11
N ARG A 197 -15.56 -5.77 -9.19
CA ARG A 197 -14.24 -5.17 -8.95
C ARG A 197 -13.72 -5.47 -7.55
N SER A 198 -14.58 -5.32 -6.52
CA SER A 198 -14.19 -5.59 -5.14
C SER A 198 -13.73 -7.05 -4.98
N ARG A 199 -14.51 -7.99 -5.51
CA ARG A 199 -14.15 -9.42 -5.51
C ARG A 199 -12.86 -9.71 -6.28
N PHE A 200 -12.69 -9.10 -7.45
CA PHE A 200 -11.49 -9.23 -8.28
C PHE A 200 -10.22 -8.81 -7.52
N ARG A 201 -10.29 -7.73 -6.72
CA ARG A 201 -9.15 -7.22 -5.96
C ARG A 201 -8.88 -7.97 -4.66
N GLN A 202 -9.92 -8.43 -3.95
CA GLN A 202 -9.78 -9.04 -2.62
C GLN A 202 -8.80 -10.20 -2.59
N THR A 203 -8.93 -11.17 -3.50
CA THR A 203 -8.05 -12.35 -3.53
C THR A 203 -6.58 -11.95 -3.64
N HIS A 204 -6.28 -10.96 -4.48
CA HIS A 204 -4.91 -10.48 -4.67
C HIS A 204 -4.41 -9.70 -3.44
N VAL A 205 -5.23 -8.80 -2.89
CA VAL A 205 -4.87 -8.02 -1.69
C VAL A 205 -4.57 -8.95 -0.51
N GLU A 206 -5.39 -9.97 -0.27
CA GLU A 206 -5.16 -10.90 0.84
C GLU A 206 -3.95 -11.81 0.62
N HIS A 207 -3.64 -12.16 -0.63
CA HIS A 207 -2.41 -12.87 -0.95
C HIS A 207 -1.17 -12.02 -0.61
N ILE A 208 -1.15 -10.75 -1.04
CA ILE A 208 -0.03 -9.84 -0.73
C ILE A 208 0.04 -9.53 0.78
N ARG A 209 -1.10 -9.43 1.47
CA ARG A 209 -1.14 -9.31 2.94
C ARG A 209 -0.45 -10.50 3.60
N SER A 210 -0.81 -11.72 3.21
CA SER A 210 -0.22 -12.94 3.74
C SER A 210 1.30 -12.97 3.54
N ILE A 211 1.77 -12.65 2.33
CA ILE A 211 3.21 -12.52 2.03
C ILE A 211 3.85 -11.46 2.93
N SER A 212 3.25 -10.28 3.03
CA SER A 212 3.84 -9.17 3.79
C SER A 212 3.94 -9.50 5.28
N SER A 213 2.91 -10.10 5.87
CA SER A 213 2.92 -10.52 7.28
C SER A 213 3.85 -11.70 7.54
N GLY A 214 3.94 -12.65 6.61
CA GLY A 214 4.92 -13.74 6.67
C GLY A 214 6.36 -13.20 6.63
N ASN A 215 6.66 -12.34 5.66
CA ASN A 215 7.97 -11.69 5.53
C ASN A 215 8.32 -10.86 6.77
N ALA A 216 7.36 -10.15 7.36
CA ALA A 216 7.56 -9.41 8.60
C ALA A 216 8.09 -10.33 9.71
N GLY A 217 7.39 -11.44 9.95
CA GLY A 217 7.77 -12.40 10.98
C GLY A 217 9.11 -13.08 10.70
N GLU A 218 9.33 -13.46 9.44
CA GLU A 218 10.58 -14.10 9.02
C GLU A 218 11.78 -13.16 9.15
N MET A 219 11.67 -11.88 8.78
CA MET A 219 12.79 -10.94 8.83
C MET A 219 13.16 -10.51 10.25
N THR A 220 12.19 -10.49 11.18
CA THR A 220 12.40 -10.05 12.57
C THR A 220 12.53 -11.20 13.57
N LEU A 221 12.91 -12.40 13.13
CA LEU A 221 13.21 -13.51 14.05
C LEU A 221 14.32 -13.10 15.03
N LEU A 222 14.14 -13.46 16.30
CA LEU A 222 15.20 -13.39 17.30
C LEU A 222 16.32 -14.38 16.94
N ASP A 223 17.53 -14.08 17.40
CA ASP A 223 18.67 -14.97 17.25
C ASP A 223 18.37 -16.36 17.81
N GLY A 224 18.75 -17.40 17.06
CA GLY A 224 18.53 -18.78 17.47
C GLY A 224 18.19 -19.74 16.32
N PRO A 225 17.71 -20.97 16.65
CA PRO A 225 17.57 -22.04 15.66
C PRO A 225 16.70 -21.69 14.45
N ARG A 226 15.63 -20.91 14.64
CA ARG A 226 14.74 -20.49 13.54
C ARG A 226 15.41 -19.49 12.60
N GLN A 227 16.17 -18.54 13.14
CA GLN A 227 16.94 -17.58 12.35
C GLN A 227 18.04 -18.29 11.54
N ILE A 228 18.73 -19.26 12.14
CA ILE A 228 19.71 -20.10 11.44
C ILE A 228 19.05 -20.90 10.30
N ALA A 229 17.91 -21.53 10.56
CA ALA A 229 17.17 -22.27 9.54
C ALA A 229 16.76 -21.38 8.35
N ARG A 230 16.30 -20.16 8.61
CA ARG A 230 16.01 -19.15 7.56
C ARG A 230 17.26 -18.83 6.73
N TYR A 231 18.42 -18.63 7.37
CA TYR A 231 19.67 -18.36 6.64
C TYR A 231 20.07 -19.52 5.74
N LEU A 232 19.99 -20.76 6.23
CA LEU A 232 20.28 -21.95 5.42
C LEU A 232 19.34 -22.04 4.22
N LYS A 233 18.05 -21.79 4.40
CA LYS A 233 17.07 -21.75 3.31
C LYS A 233 17.45 -20.72 2.23
N LEU A 234 17.78 -19.49 2.64
CA LEU A 234 18.13 -18.41 1.70
C LEU A 234 19.44 -18.68 0.94
N LEU A 235 20.41 -19.36 1.56
CA LEU A 235 21.63 -19.79 0.89
C LEU A 235 21.35 -20.82 -0.20
N ILE A 236 20.51 -21.82 0.10
CA ILE A 236 20.10 -22.84 -0.87
C ILE A 236 19.34 -22.20 -2.06
N ASP A 237 18.41 -21.29 -1.79
CA ASP A 237 17.64 -20.62 -2.85
C ASP A 237 18.54 -19.75 -3.74
N ARG A 238 19.55 -19.07 -3.16
CA ARG A 238 20.52 -18.26 -3.91
C ARG A 238 21.37 -19.13 -4.86
N ASP A 239 21.80 -20.29 -4.38
CA ASP A 239 22.60 -21.21 -5.17
C ASP A 239 21.77 -21.91 -6.26
N MET A 240 20.48 -22.17 -6.03
CA MET A 240 19.53 -22.63 -7.05
C MET A 240 19.31 -21.61 -8.17
N HIS A 241 19.21 -20.32 -7.84
CA HIS A 241 19.12 -19.26 -8.85
C HIS A 241 20.45 -19.04 -9.61
N CYS A 242 21.59 -19.37 -9.02
CA CYS A 242 22.88 -19.41 -9.72
C CYS A 242 23.07 -20.70 -10.55
N ALA A 243 22.49 -21.83 -10.12
CA ALA A 243 22.63 -23.16 -10.73
C ALA A 243 21.82 -23.35 -12.03
N VAL A 244 20.92 -22.43 -12.40
CA VAL A 244 20.26 -22.41 -13.73
C VAL A 244 21.24 -22.06 -14.88
N ARG A 245 22.54 -21.94 -14.59
CA ARG A 245 23.63 -21.83 -15.57
C ARG A 245 24.60 -23.02 -15.54
N ILE A 246 24.08 -24.24 -15.62
CA ILE A 246 24.83 -25.36 -16.24
C ILE A 246 23.97 -25.88 -17.39
N VAL A 247 23.90 -25.08 -18.47
CA VAL A 247 23.55 -25.61 -19.79
C VAL A 247 24.79 -26.35 -20.26
N GLY A 248 24.68 -27.69 -20.29
CA GLY A 248 25.68 -28.54 -20.89
C GLY A 248 26.04 -28.04 -22.30
N ARG A 249 27.33 -27.91 -22.54
CA ARG A 249 27.87 -27.93 -23.90
C ARG A 249 28.69 -29.21 -24.01
N ASN A 250 28.15 -30.11 -24.82
CA ASN A 250 28.72 -31.26 -25.53
C ASN A 250 29.95 -31.94 -24.92
#